data_AF-A0A955TT13-F1
#
_entry.id   AF-A0A955TT13-F1
#
_cell.length_a   1.000
_cell.length_b   1.000
_cell.length_c   1.000
_cell.angle_alpha   90.00
_cell.angle_beta   90.00
_cell.angle_gamma   90.00
#
_symmetry.space_group_name_H-M   'P 1'
#
loop_
_entity.id
_entity.type
_entity.pdbx_description
1 polymer ?
#
loop_
_entity_poly.entity_id
_entity_poly.type
_entity_poly.pdbx_seq_one_letter_code
_entity_poly.pdbx_strand_id
1 'polypeptide(L)'
;MEMTLLLNATYEPLRVVHWQKAITLLWQGKVEVLEFYERDVRGVTISFKLPSVMRLLSFVKLRSQQHGVKFSRINIFTRDRYACQYCYKRFRTEDLTFDHVVPIAKGGRKTWENIV
;
A
#
# COMPACT_ATOMS: atom_id res chain seq x y z
N MET A 1 9.32 18.22 -7.70
CA MET A 1 10.06 17.23 -6.89
C MET A 1 10.39 16.07 -7.79
N GLU A 2 11.68 15.78 -8.00
CA GLU A 2 12.10 14.65 -8.85
C GLU A 2 11.94 13.32 -8.10
N MET A 3 11.48 12.31 -8.83
CA MET A 3 10.95 11.08 -8.27
C MET A 3 11.58 9.88 -8.98
N THR A 4 12.29 9.04 -8.26
CA THR A 4 12.98 7.86 -8.81
C THR A 4 12.07 6.63 -8.75
N LEU A 5 11.96 5.90 -9.85
CA LEU A 5 11.28 4.60 -9.88
C LEU A 5 12.18 3.55 -9.24
N LEU A 6 11.67 2.87 -8.21
CA LEU A 6 12.35 1.74 -7.57
C LEU A 6 11.71 0.43 -8.02
N LEU A 7 12.52 -0.44 -8.61
CA LEU A 7 12.16 -1.78 -9.05
C LEU A 7 12.60 -2.82 -8.02
N ASN A 8 11.89 -3.93 -7.98
CA ASN A 8 12.31 -5.13 -7.29
C ASN A 8 13.48 -5.80 -8.03
N ALA A 9 14.16 -6.76 -7.39
CA ALA A 9 15.25 -7.52 -8.03
C ALA A 9 14.84 -8.21 -9.34
N THR A 10 13.55 -8.48 -9.52
CA THR A 10 12.88 -9.06 -10.70
C THR A 10 12.45 -8.02 -11.76
N TYR A 11 12.86 -6.76 -11.64
CA TYR A 11 12.45 -5.64 -12.50
C TYR A 11 10.98 -5.23 -12.43
N GLU A 12 10.19 -5.85 -11.56
CA GLU A 12 8.81 -5.42 -11.29
C GLU A 12 8.81 -4.07 -10.56
N PRO A 13 7.91 -3.13 -10.92
CA PRO A 13 7.83 -1.84 -10.25
C PRO A 13 7.39 -2.01 -8.78
N LEU A 14 8.22 -1.55 -7.84
CA LEU A 14 7.94 -1.62 -6.42
C LEU A 14 7.17 -0.38 -5.96
N ARG A 15 7.74 0.80 -6.23
CA ARG A 15 7.15 2.11 -5.91
C ARG A 15 7.98 3.23 -6.52
N VAL A 16 7.43 4.43 -6.47
CA VAL A 16 8.15 5.67 -6.71
C VAL A 16 8.65 6.25 -5.37
N VAL A 17 9.90 6.70 -5.32
CA VAL A 17 10.52 7.32 -4.15
C VAL A 17 11.08 8.69 -4.48
N HIS A 18 11.19 9.55 -3.48
CA HIS A 18 11.83 10.85 -3.65
C HIS A 18 13.34 10.70 -3.85
N TRP A 19 13.96 11.58 -4.66
CA TRP A 19 15.36 11.41 -5.10
C TRP A 19 16.40 11.31 -3.96
N GLN A 20 16.25 12.06 -2.85
CA GLN A 20 17.16 11.94 -1.69
C GLN A 20 17.14 10.52 -1.10
N LYS A 21 15.96 9.87 -1.09
CA LYS A 21 15.85 8.48 -0.65
C LYS A 21 16.54 7.54 -1.64
N ALA A 22 16.46 7.84 -2.94
CA ALA A 22 17.17 7.08 -3.95
C ALA A 22 18.69 7.13 -3.74
N ILE A 23 19.23 8.34 -3.54
CA ILE A 23 20.66 8.53 -3.22
C ILE A 23 21.06 7.80 -1.93
N THR A 24 20.21 7.85 -0.89
CA THR A 24 20.45 7.12 0.35
C THR A 24 20.57 5.61 0.11
N LEU A 25 19.70 5.03 -0.72
CA LEU A 25 19.75 3.60 -1.04
C LEU A 25 20.98 3.24 -1.87
N LEU A 26 21.36 4.12 -2.80
CA LEU A 26 22.54 3.96 -3.63
C LEU A 26 23.82 3.96 -2.79
N TRP A 27 23.97 4.93 -1.88
CA TRP A 27 25.12 4.99 -0.96
C TRP A 27 25.17 3.82 0.03
N GLN A 28 24.01 3.25 0.38
CA GLN A 28 23.93 2.05 1.19
C GLN A 28 24.28 0.77 0.40
N GLY A 29 24.56 0.85 -0.90
CA GLY A 29 24.86 -0.30 -1.74
C GLY A 29 23.69 -1.27 -1.89
N LYS A 30 22.44 -0.80 -1.77
CA LYS A 30 21.24 -1.65 -1.80
C LYS A 30 20.59 -1.75 -3.18
N VAL A 31 21.00 -0.87 -4.09
CA VAL A 31 20.39 -0.70 -5.40
C VAL A 31 21.47 -0.56 -6.46
N GLU A 32 21.12 -0.96 -7.68
CA GLU A 32 21.81 -0.56 -8.89
C GLU A 32 21.00 0.51 -9.62
N VAL A 33 21.67 1.42 -10.34
CA VAL A 33 21.02 2.44 -11.16
C VAL A 33 20.89 1.91 -12.57
N LEU A 34 19.68 1.97 -13.12
CA LEU A 34 19.39 1.57 -14.50
C LEU A 34 19.37 2.78 -15.43
N GLU A 35 18.84 3.91 -14.95
CA GLU A 35 18.71 5.14 -15.72
C GLU A 35 18.97 6.36 -14.85
N PHE A 36 19.43 7.43 -15.48
CA PHE A 36 19.68 8.72 -14.86
C PHE A 36 18.77 9.80 -15.45
N TYR A 37 18.58 10.89 -14.71
CA TYR A 37 18.12 12.14 -15.28
C TYR A 37 19.30 12.87 -15.95
N GLU A 38 18.97 13.84 -16.81
CA GLU A 38 19.96 14.80 -17.35
C GLU A 38 20.50 15.76 -16.30
N ARG A 39 19.84 15.84 -15.14
CA ARG A 39 20.23 16.70 -14.03
C ARG A 39 21.31 16.05 -13.17
N ASP A 40 22.30 16.86 -12.81
CA ASP A 40 23.28 16.55 -11.78
C ASP A 40 22.91 17.13 -10.42
N VAL A 41 23.25 16.39 -9.36
CA VAL A 41 23.26 16.89 -7.99
C VAL A 41 24.68 17.30 -7.65
N ARG A 42 24.84 18.55 -7.21
CA ARG A 42 26.14 19.15 -6.86
C ARG A 42 26.22 19.37 -5.35
N GLY A 43 27.25 18.81 -4.74
CA GLY A 43 27.76 19.22 -3.44
C GLY A 43 28.87 20.25 -3.58
N VAL A 44 29.52 20.57 -2.48
CA VAL A 44 30.63 21.54 -2.46
C VAL A 44 31.85 21.02 -3.22
N THR A 45 32.14 19.72 -3.14
CA THR A 45 33.32 19.08 -3.72
C THR A 45 33.00 17.91 -4.65
N ILE A 46 31.73 17.53 -4.78
CA ILE A 46 31.29 16.36 -5.53
C ILE A 46 30.12 16.70 -6.45
N SER A 47 30.04 16.03 -7.60
CA SER A 47 28.89 16.08 -8.50
C SER A 47 28.54 14.66 -8.90
N PHE A 48 27.26 14.32 -8.94
CA PHE A 48 26.80 13.01 -9.39
C PHE A 48 25.47 13.13 -10.13
N LYS A 49 25.29 12.24 -11.12
CA LYS A 49 24.04 12.14 -11.88
C LYS A 49 22.90 11.67 -10.99
N LEU A 50 21.72 12.27 -11.14
CA LEU A 50 20.56 11.88 -10.36
C LEU A 50 19.92 10.60 -10.93
N PRO A 51 19.73 9.52 -10.14
CA PRO A 51 19.06 8.31 -10.60
C PRO A 51 17.57 8.54 -10.90
N SER A 52 17.12 8.12 -12.08
CA SER A 52 15.71 8.15 -12.48
C SER A 52 15.03 6.78 -12.32
N VAL A 53 15.76 5.69 -12.56
CA VAL A 53 15.29 4.31 -12.35
C VAL A 53 16.36 3.50 -11.63
N MET A 54 15.98 2.78 -10.59
CA MET A 54 16.88 1.92 -9.82
C MET A 54 16.25 0.56 -9.54
N ARG A 55 17.07 -0.47 -9.39
CA ARG A 55 16.65 -1.83 -9.03
C ARG A 55 17.25 -2.23 -7.69
N LEU A 56 16.46 -2.85 -6.82
CA LEU A 56 16.97 -3.47 -5.58
C LEU A 56 17.84 -4.68 -5.89
N LEU A 57 18.98 -4.80 -5.21
CA LEU A 57 19.85 -5.98 -5.32
C LEU A 57 19.27 -7.19 -4.60
N SER A 58 18.48 -6.97 -3.55
CA SER A 58 17.77 -8.02 -2.80
C SER A 58 16.30 -8.09 -3.21
N PHE A 59 15.80 -9.29 -3.47
CA PHE A 59 14.38 -9.50 -3.71
C PHE A 59 13.55 -9.13 -2.48
N VAL A 60 12.58 -8.25 -2.68
CA VAL A 60 11.58 -7.93 -1.66
C VAL A 60 10.29 -8.62 -2.07
N LYS A 61 9.85 -9.57 -1.25
CA LYS A 61 8.50 -10.12 -1.36
C LYS A 61 7.52 -9.04 -0.94
N LEU A 62 6.92 -8.36 -1.92
CA LEU A 62 5.78 -7.49 -1.66
C LEU A 62 4.70 -8.36 -1.00
N ARG A 63 4.44 -8.14 0.30
CA ARG A 63 3.34 -8.80 1.02
C ARG A 63 1.95 -8.40 0.48
N SER A 64 1.87 -7.73 -0.66
CA SER A 64 0.68 -7.08 -1.21
C SER A 64 -0.17 -7.95 -2.14
N GLN A 65 0.07 -9.27 -2.20
CA GLN A 65 -0.93 -10.21 -2.73
C GLN A 65 -1.85 -10.76 -1.64
N GLN A 66 -1.59 -10.44 -0.35
CA GLN A 66 -2.57 -10.63 0.74
C GLN A 66 -3.33 -9.31 1.01
N HIS A 67 -3.78 -8.63 -0.04
CA HIS A 67 -4.79 -7.58 0.09
C HIS A 67 -6.17 -8.21 0.29
N GLY A 68 -6.35 -8.88 1.42
CA GLY A 68 -7.70 -9.01 1.96
C GLY A 68 -8.21 -7.59 2.22
N VAL A 69 -9.40 -7.26 1.72
CA VAL A 69 -10.09 -6.02 2.12
C VAL A 69 -10.04 -5.95 3.65
N LYS A 70 -9.56 -4.83 4.20
CA LYS A 70 -9.42 -4.71 5.66
C LYS A 70 -10.79 -4.84 6.31
N PHE A 71 -10.91 -5.67 7.34
CA PHE A 71 -12.14 -5.73 8.14
C PHE A 71 -12.34 -4.38 8.84
N SER A 72 -13.33 -3.60 8.40
CA SER A 72 -13.63 -2.26 8.93
C SER A 72 -15.09 -1.86 8.65
N ARG A 73 -15.63 -0.90 9.40
CA ARG A 73 -17.00 -0.37 9.22
C ARG A 73 -17.30 0.03 7.79
N ILE A 74 -16.45 0.87 7.23
CA ILE A 74 -16.63 1.34 5.87
C ILE A 74 -16.65 0.18 4.85
N ASN A 75 -15.83 -0.84 5.03
CA ASN A 75 -15.77 -1.95 4.07
C ASN A 75 -16.92 -2.95 4.24
N ILE A 76 -17.44 -3.15 5.44
CA ILE A 76 -18.67 -3.95 5.67
C ILE A 76 -19.88 -3.21 5.08
N PHE A 77 -20.03 -1.92 5.37
CA PHE A 77 -21.12 -1.14 4.78
C PHE A 77 -21.04 -1.06 3.26
N THR A 78 -19.82 -0.97 2.70
CA THR A 78 -19.61 -1.01 1.25
C THR A 78 -19.97 -2.39 0.67
N ARG A 79 -19.57 -3.50 1.34
CA ARG A 79 -19.97 -4.86 0.96
C ARG A 79 -21.49 -4.99 0.88
N ASP A 80 -22.17 -4.44 1.90
CA ASP A 80 -23.62 -4.51 2.07
C ASP A 80 -24.38 -3.44 1.30
N ARG A 81 -23.67 -2.65 0.48
CA ARG A 81 -24.22 -1.55 -0.34
C ARG A 81 -25.04 -0.55 0.47
N TYR A 82 -24.61 -0.29 1.71
CA TYR A 82 -25.27 0.57 2.69
C TYR A 82 -26.74 0.14 2.94
N ALA A 83 -27.03 -1.16 2.82
CA ALA A 83 -28.34 -1.73 3.10
C ALA A 83 -28.30 -2.64 4.33
N CYS A 84 -29.31 -2.51 5.19
CA CYS A 84 -29.47 -3.40 6.34
C CYS A 84 -29.68 -4.84 5.85
N GLN A 85 -28.89 -5.79 6.34
CA GLN A 85 -28.98 -7.19 5.90
C GLN A 85 -30.22 -7.94 6.40
N TYR A 86 -30.96 -7.36 7.36
CA TYR A 86 -32.21 -7.95 7.86
C TYR A 86 -33.44 -7.50 7.07
N CYS A 87 -33.51 -6.22 6.70
CA CYS A 87 -34.70 -5.65 6.04
C CYS A 87 -34.45 -5.16 4.61
N TYR A 88 -33.20 -5.20 4.13
CA TYR A 88 -32.76 -4.84 2.78
C TYR A 88 -33.00 -3.38 2.36
N LYS A 89 -33.40 -2.51 3.29
CA LYS A 89 -33.53 -1.07 3.06
C LYS A 89 -32.16 -0.40 3.10
N ARG A 90 -31.96 0.62 2.26
CA ARG A 90 -30.77 1.47 2.25
C ARG A 90 -30.88 2.57 3.29
N PHE A 91 -29.77 2.85 3.96
CA PHE A 91 -29.67 3.85 5.00
C PHE A 91 -28.42 4.72 4.80
N ARG A 92 -28.36 5.86 5.51
CA ARG A 92 -27.12 6.63 5.59
C ARG A 92 -26.15 5.91 6.52
N THR A 93 -24.85 6.17 6.33
CA THR A 93 -23.78 5.55 7.12
C THR A 93 -23.95 5.76 8.64
N GLU A 94 -24.51 6.90 9.03
CA GLU A 94 -24.78 7.27 10.44
C GLU A 94 -25.91 6.46 11.08
N ASP A 95 -26.83 5.93 10.28
CA ASP A 95 -27.97 5.11 10.73
C ASP A 95 -27.65 3.61 10.73
N LEU A 96 -26.49 3.21 10.19
CA LEU A 96 -26.06 1.81 10.11
C LEU A 96 -25.17 1.44 11.30
N THR A 97 -25.47 0.28 11.90
CA THR A 97 -24.67 -0.32 12.97
C THR A 97 -24.08 -1.65 12.52
N PHE A 98 -23.13 -2.15 13.29
CA PHE A 98 -22.66 -3.52 13.17
C PHE A 98 -23.48 -4.44 14.05
N ASP A 99 -23.92 -5.56 13.50
CA ASP A 99 -24.50 -6.62 14.30
C ASP A 99 -23.81 -7.96 14.08
N HIS A 100 -23.80 -8.78 15.13
CA HIS A 100 -23.33 -10.15 15.04
C HIS A 100 -24.51 -11.06 14.72
N VAL A 101 -24.50 -11.70 13.56
CA VAL A 101 -25.55 -12.65 13.15
C VAL A 101 -25.68 -13.79 14.17
N VAL A 102 -24.54 -14.38 14.56
CA VAL A 102 -24.41 -15.23 15.74
C VAL A 102 -23.95 -14.35 16.90
N PRO A 103 -24.75 -14.16 17.96
CA PRO A 103 -24.36 -13.32 19.10
C PRO A 103 -23.06 -13.79 19.76
N ILE A 104 -22.31 -12.84 20.31
CA ILE A 104 -21.06 -13.12 21.03
C ILE A 104 -21.30 -14.12 22.18
N ALA A 105 -22.41 -13.97 22.92
CA ALA A 105 -22.78 -14.86 24.01
C ALA A 105 -22.98 -16.32 23.58
N LYS A 106 -23.23 -16.58 22.28
CA LYS A 106 -23.34 -17.92 21.67
C LYS A 106 -22.07 -18.36 20.94
N GLY A 107 -20.94 -17.68 21.18
CA GLY A 107 -19.65 -17.99 20.55
C GLY A 107 -19.43 -17.32 19.19
N GLY A 108 -20.26 -16.35 18.81
CA GLY A 108 -20.11 -15.60 17.57
C GLY A 108 -18.81 -14.80 17.51
N ARG A 109 -18.02 -15.02 16.45
CA ARG A 109 -16.75 -14.32 16.22
C ARG A 109 -16.96 -13.06 15.39
N LYS A 110 -16.08 -12.08 15.56
CA LYS A 110 -16.05 -10.86 14.73
C LYS A 110 -15.32 -11.13 13.41
N THR A 111 -16.00 -11.78 12.47
CA THR A 111 -15.48 -12.12 11.13
C THR A 111 -16.34 -11.51 10.04
N TRP A 112 -15.86 -11.55 8.79
CA TRP A 112 -16.61 -11.09 7.63
C TRP A 112 -17.95 -11.81 7.49
N GLU A 113 -18.01 -13.08 7.82
CA GLU A 113 -19.20 -13.91 7.63
C GLU A 113 -20.25 -13.69 8.71
N ASN A 114 -19.85 -13.17 9.88
CA ASN A 114 -20.73 -13.05 11.05
C ASN A 114 -21.09 -11.60 11.39
N ILE A 115 -20.47 -10.61 10.75
CA ILE A 115 -20.79 -9.19 10.94
C ILE A 115 -21.52 -8.66 9.72
N VAL A 116 -22.67 -8.04 9.98
CA VAL A 116 -23.53 -7.35 9.01
C VAL A 116 -23.86 -5.94 9.46
#